data_AF-A0A920G2Q6-F1
#
_entry.id   AF-A0A920G2Q6-F1
#
_cell.length_a   1.000
_cell.length_b   1.000
_cell.length_c   1.000
_cell.angle_alpha   90.00
_cell.angle_beta   90.00
_cell.angle_gamma   90.00
#
_symmetry.space_group_name_H-M   'P 1'
#
loop_
_entity.id
_entity.type
_entity.pdbx_description
1 polymer ?
#
loop_
_entity_poly.entity_id
_entity_poly.type
_entity_poly.pdbx_seq_one_letter_code
_entity_poly.pdbx_strand_id
1 'polypeptide(L)'
;MCLPGTLLLGVSDFVWPTVNGWWVLLGVGCFTQLGQLALTRAMQFDAASRVTSLSYVQIVFAAMLGWLFFDEIPTEVTLLGGGLILMGAAVSAWLQPKAASN
;
A
#
# COMPACT_ATOMS: atom_id res chain seq x y z
N MET A 1 -11.05 -1.35 -10.54
CA MET A 1 -11.89 -0.29 -11.12
C MET A 1 -11.22 0.51 -12.25
N CYS A 2 -9.89 0.44 -12.45
CA CYS A 2 -9.20 1.24 -13.50
C CYS A 2 -9.10 0.55 -14.88
N LEU A 3 -9.35 -0.77 -14.97
CA LEU A 3 -9.20 -1.54 -16.22
C LEU A 3 -9.99 -0.99 -17.42
N PRO A 4 -11.25 -0.54 -17.29
CA PRO A 4 -11.98 0.04 -18.43
C PRO A 4 -11.37 1.37 -18.89
N GLY A 5 -10.88 2.19 -17.95
CA GLY A 5 -10.29 3.50 -18.25
C GLY A 5 -8.90 3.40 -18.86
N THR A 6 -8.07 2.48 -18.36
CA THR A 6 -6.74 2.22 -18.91
C THR A 6 -6.79 1.60 -20.30
N LEU A 7 -7.80 0.75 -20.59
CA LEU A 7 -7.98 0.18 -21.94
C LEU A 7 -8.48 1.22 -22.95
N LEU A 8 -9.29 2.20 -22.52
CA LEU A 8 -9.78 3.26 -23.40
C LEU A 8 -8.72 4.34 -23.71
N LEU A 9 -7.85 4.67 -22.75
CA LEU A 9 -6.85 5.74 -22.89
C LEU A 9 -5.43 5.25 -23.24
N GLY A 10 -5.10 3.97 -23.00
CA GLY A 10 -3.73 3.45 -23.10
C GLY A 10 -3.42 2.61 -24.34
N VAL A 11 -4.37 2.42 -25.26
CA VAL A 11 -4.16 1.59 -26.47
C VAL A 11 -3.17 2.23 -27.46
N SER A 12 -3.00 3.55 -27.44
CA SER A 12 -2.10 4.27 -28.36
C SER A 12 -0.61 4.06 -28.07
N ASP A 13 -0.24 3.86 -26.80
CA ASP A 13 1.15 3.84 -26.34
C ASP A 13 1.54 2.51 -25.66
N PHE A 14 0.85 1.42 -26.02
CA PHE A 14 1.10 0.11 -25.44
C PHE A 14 2.45 -0.45 -25.92
N VAL A 15 3.44 -0.44 -25.04
CA VAL A 15 4.76 -1.02 -25.27
C VAL A 15 4.79 -2.44 -24.71
N TRP A 16 5.13 -3.42 -25.55
CA TRP A 16 5.32 -4.79 -25.11
C TRP A 16 6.55 -4.90 -24.19
N PRO A 17 6.41 -5.50 -22.99
CA PRO A 17 7.53 -5.67 -22.09
C PRO A 17 8.57 -6.63 -22.67
N THR A 18 9.85 -6.30 -22.48
CA THR A 18 10.98 -7.18 -22.78
C THR A 18 11.00 -8.40 -21.86
N VAL A 19 11.77 -9.43 -22.19
CA VAL A 19 11.85 -10.69 -21.42
C VAL A 19 12.13 -10.45 -19.91
N ASN A 20 12.98 -9.47 -19.59
CA ASN A 20 13.22 -9.08 -18.20
C ASN A 20 12.02 -8.39 -17.54
N GLY A 21 11.27 -7.59 -18.30
CA GLY A 21 10.04 -6.95 -17.83
C GLY A 21 8.97 -7.97 -17.41
N TRP A 22 8.85 -9.08 -18.13
CA TRP A 22 7.93 -10.17 -17.78
C TRP A 22 8.26 -10.81 -16.42
N TRP A 23 9.54 -11.03 -16.11
CA TRP A 23 9.95 -11.55 -14.81
C TRP A 23 9.65 -10.60 -13.67
N VAL A 24 9.88 -9.30 -13.87
CA VAL A 24 9.53 -8.27 -12.89
C VAL A 24 8.01 -8.22 -12.67
N LEU A 25 7.21 -8.26 -13.74
CA LEU A 25 5.74 -8.27 -13.65
C LEU A 25 5.20 -9.50 -12.91
N LEU A 26 5.76 -10.68 -13.17
CA LEU A 26 5.41 -11.89 -12.43
C LEU A 26 5.78 -11.77 -10.94
N GLY A 27 6.96 -11.23 -10.64
CA GLY A 27 7.39 -10.96 -9.26
C GLY A 27 6.41 -10.03 -8.55
N VAL A 28 6.16 -8.85 -9.12
CA VAL A 28 5.21 -7.85 -8.57
C VAL A 28 3.83 -8.47 -8.38
N GLY A 29 3.32 -9.22 -9.36
CA GLY A 29 2.04 -9.91 -9.26
C GLY A 29 1.98 -10.91 -8.10
N CYS A 30 2.99 -11.77 -7.97
CA CYS A 30 3.06 -12.77 -6.91
C CYS A 30 3.14 -12.13 -5.51
N PHE A 31 4.04 -11.15 -5.33
CA PHE A 31 4.18 -10.43 -4.06
C PHE A 31 2.91 -9.65 -3.70
N THR A 32 2.27 -9.00 -4.67
CA THR A 32 1.00 -8.28 -4.45
C THR A 32 -0.11 -9.25 -4.02
N GLN A 33 -0.22 -10.41 -4.67
CA GLN A 33 -1.22 -11.42 -4.34
C GLN A 33 -1.00 -11.97 -2.92
N LEU A 34 0.25 -12.26 -2.56
CA LEU A 34 0.62 -12.71 -1.22
C LEU A 34 0.31 -11.64 -0.16
N GLY A 35 0.62 -10.37 -0.42
CA GLY A 35 0.29 -9.26 0.47
C GLY A 35 -1.21 -9.12 0.70
N GLN A 36 -2.02 -9.20 -0.35
CA GLN A 36 -3.48 -9.15 -0.26
C GLN A 36 -4.07 -10.35 0.50
N LEU A 37 -3.52 -11.56 0.28
CA LEU A 37 -3.91 -12.75 1.03
C LEU A 37 -3.56 -12.62 2.52
N ALA A 38 -2.36 -12.11 2.85
CA ALA A 38 -1.95 -11.86 4.22
C ALA A 38 -2.85 -10.83 4.90
N LEU A 39 -3.19 -9.73 4.21
CA LEU A 39 -4.12 -8.73 4.70
C LEU A 39 -5.51 -9.32 4.96
N THR A 40 -6.02 -10.13 4.03
CA THR A 40 -7.31 -10.81 4.17
C THR A 40 -7.30 -11.76 5.38
N ARG A 41 -6.22 -12.53 5.58
CA ARG A 41 -6.07 -13.39 6.76
C ARG A 41 -5.95 -12.59 8.06
N ALA A 42 -5.23 -11.46 8.05
CA ALA A 42 -5.11 -10.59 9.23
C ALA A 42 -6.48 -10.06 9.68
N MET A 43 -7.35 -9.68 8.72
CA MET A 43 -8.72 -9.26 9.02
C MET A 43 -9.60 -10.37 9.59
N GLN A 44 -9.27 -11.64 9.36
CA GLN A 44 -10.02 -12.77 9.90
C GLN A 44 -9.63 -13.14 11.34
N PHE A 45 -8.38 -12.86 11.74
CA PHE A 45 -7.84 -13.24 13.05
C PHE A 45 -7.89 -12.12 14.09
N ASP A 46 -7.88 -10.85 13.67
CA ASP A 46 -7.87 -9.69 14.58
C ASP A 46 -9.03 -8.73 14.21
N ALA A 47 -9.43 -7.87 15.15
CA ALA A 47 -10.48 -6.89 14.89
C ALA A 47 -10.07 -6.02 13.69
N ALA A 48 -10.96 -5.85 12.71
CA ALA A 48 -10.70 -5.08 11.48
C ALA A 48 -10.08 -3.68 11.73
N SER A 49 -10.34 -3.11 12.90
CA SER A 49 -9.75 -1.86 13.36
C SER A 49 -8.22 -1.92 13.55
N ARG A 50 -7.69 -3.02 14.09
CA ARG A 50 -6.26 -3.20 14.32
C ARG A 50 -5.49 -3.40 13.02
N VAL A 51 -6.12 -4.09 12.08
CA VAL A 51 -5.59 -4.27 10.72
C VAL A 51 -5.56 -2.94 9.96
N THR A 52 -6.58 -2.10 10.14
CA THR A 52 -6.61 -0.76 9.55
C THR A 52 -5.46 0.11 10.07
N SER A 53 -5.13 0.04 11.36
CA SER A 53 -3.95 0.73 11.91
C SER A 53 -2.63 0.26 11.28
N LEU A 54 -2.48 -1.05 11.03
CA LEU A 54 -1.30 -1.60 10.35
C LEU A 54 -1.18 -1.14 8.89
N SER A 55 -2.30 -1.00 8.17
CA SER A 55 -2.30 -0.49 6.80
C SER A 55 -1.75 0.94 6.69
N TYR A 56 -1.90 1.78 7.72
CA TYR A 56 -1.29 3.11 7.72
C TYR A 56 0.23 3.09 7.88
N VAL A 57 0.79 2.09 8.57
CA VAL A 57 2.24 1.90 8.68
C VAL A 57 2.86 1.57 7.32
N GLN A 58 2.09 0.93 6.43
CA GLN A 58 2.53 0.64 5.06
C GLN A 58 2.93 1.91 4.30
N ILE A 59 2.32 3.07 4.59
CA ILE A 59 2.65 4.34 3.94
C ILE A 59 4.07 4.79 4.30
N VAL A 60 4.51 4.58 5.54
CA VAL A 60 5.89 4.87 5.96
C VAL A 60 6.87 3.94 5.26
N PHE A 61 6.56 2.65 5.19
CA PHE A 61 7.38 1.68 4.45
C PHE A 61 7.43 2.00 2.96
N ALA A 62 6.32 2.40 2.35
CA ALA A 62 6.27 2.79 0.94
C ALA A 62 7.13 4.03 0.69
N ALA A 63 7.08 5.05 1.56
CA ALA A 63 7.93 6.23 1.45
C ALA A 63 9.42 5.90 1.62
N MET A 64 9.77 5.03 2.58
CA MET A 64 11.16 4.59 2.78
C MET A 64 11.68 3.76 1.59
N LEU A 65 10.88 2.83 1.07
CA LEU A 65 11.25 2.01 -0.09
C LEU A 65 11.32 2.85 -1.38
N GLY A 66 10.43 3.83 -1.55
CA GLY A 66 10.47 4.80 -2.65
C GLY A 66 11.76 5.60 -2.64
N TRP A 67 12.15 6.12 -1.49
CA TRP A 67 13.42 6.81 -1.33
C TRP A 67 14.63 5.88 -1.59
N LEU A 68 14.61 4.64 -1.07
CA LEU A 68 15.76 3.74 -1.18
C LEU A 68 15.95 3.13 -2.59
N PHE A 69 14.86 2.80 -3.29
CA PHE A 69 14.93 2.10 -4.59
C PHE A 69 14.77 3.03 -5.79
N PHE A 70 14.03 4.13 -5.65
CA PHE A 70 13.72 5.05 -6.74
C PHE A 70 14.38 6.42 -6.57
N ASP A 71 15.11 6.65 -5.47
CA ASP A 71 15.72 7.94 -5.11
C ASP A 71 14.69 9.10 -5.11
N GLU A 72 13.42 8.75 -4.87
CA GLU A 72 12.33 9.72 -4.76
C GLU A 72 12.46 10.45 -3.42
N ILE A 73 13.11 11.62 -3.45
CA ILE A 73 13.24 12.50 -2.29
C ILE A 73 11.83 13.04 -1.97
N PRO A 74 11.25 12.72 -0.80
CA PRO A 74 9.92 13.20 -0.45
C PRO A 74 9.94 14.72 -0.33
N THR A 75 9.15 15.40 -1.16
CA THR A 75 8.97 16.86 -1.07
C THR A 75 8.28 17.23 0.24
N GLU A 76 8.40 18.49 0.67
CA GLU A 76 7.78 19.01 1.90
C GLU A 76 6.27 18.69 2.00
N VAL A 77 5.57 18.70 0.87
CA VAL A 77 4.15 18.36 0.77
C VAL A 77 3.89 16.88 1.06
N THR A 78 4.75 15.98 0.57
CA THR A 78 4.69 14.54 0.83
C THR A 78 4.95 14.25 2.31
N LEU A 79 5.88 14.99 2.91
CA LEU A 79 6.18 14.89 4.34
C LEU A 79 5.00 15.35 5.20
N LEU A 80 4.36 16.47 4.84
CA LEU A 80 3.16 16.99 5.52
C LEU A 80 1.98 16.03 5.38
N GLY A 81 1.72 15.53 4.17
CA GLY A 81 0.65 14.57 3.90
C GLY A 81 0.88 13.25 4.64
N GLY A 82 2.09 12.70 4.59
CA GLY A 82 2.48 11.51 5.34
C GLY A 82 2.34 11.70 6.85
N GLY A 83 2.77 12.86 7.37
CA GLY A 83 2.60 13.23 8.77
C GLY A 83 1.12 13.30 9.19
N LEU A 84 0.25 13.88 8.36
CA LEU A 84 -1.19 13.94 8.63
C LEU A 84 -1.82 12.55 8.68
N ILE A 85 -1.42 11.65 7.77
CA ILE A 85 -1.92 10.27 7.76
C ILE A 85 -1.43 9.52 9.01
N LEU A 86 -0.17 9.70 9.41
CA LEU A 86 0.36 9.09 10.63
C LEU A 86 -0.32 9.60 11.90
N MET A 87 -0.63 10.90 11.96
CA MET A 87 -1.40 11.49 13.05
C MET A 87 -2.81 10.91 13.12
N GLY A 88 -3.49 10.79 11.98
CA GLY A 88 -4.81 10.14 11.90
C GLY A 88 -4.76 8.67 12.33
N ALA A 89 -3.71 7.95 11.94
CA ALA A 89 -3.48 6.56 12.33
C ALA A 89 -3.24 6.43 13.85
N ALA A 90 -2.43 7.33 14.43
CA ALA A 90 -2.20 7.39 15.87
C ALA A 90 -3.51 7.67 16.61
N VAL A 91 -4.27 8.70 16.21
CA VAL A 91 -5.58 8.99 16.82
C VAL A 91 -6.53 7.80 16.71
N SER A 92 -6.60 7.14 15.55
CA SER A 92 -7.42 5.94 15.36
C SER A 92 -6.98 4.77 16.24
N ALA A 93 -5.68 4.59 16.46
CA ALA A 93 -5.14 3.57 17.36
C ALA A 93 -5.42 3.88 18.85
N TRP A 94 -5.42 5.16 19.22
CA TRP A 94 -5.68 5.60 20.59
C TRP A 94 -7.18 5.62 20.95
N LEU A 95 -8.03 5.88 19.96
CA LEU A 95 -9.49 5.86 20.12
C LEU A 95 -10.07 4.44 20.10
N GLN A 96 -9.30 3.44 19.69
CA GLN A 96 -9.72 2.04 19.80
C GLN A 96 -9.94 1.71 21.28
N PRO A 97 -11.20 1.48 21.72
CA PRO A 97 -11.46 0.98 23.05
C PRO A 97 -10.73 -0.35 23.15
N LYS A 98 -9.87 -0.48 24.16
CA LYS A 98 -9.13 -1.71 24.48
C LYS A 98 -10.16 -2.84 24.46
N ALA A 99 -10.14 -3.67 23.41
CA ALA A 99 -11.11 -4.73 23.21
C ALA A 99 -11.21 -5.50 24.52
N ALA A 100 -12.41 -5.51 25.09
CA ALA A 100 -12.69 -6.08 26.39
C ALA A 100 -12.10 -7.50 26.43
N SER A 101 -11.06 -7.65 27.24
CA SER A 101 -10.62 -8.95 27.71
C SER A 101 -11.64 -9.37 28.75
N ASN A 102 -12.31 -10.48 28.45
CA ASN A 102 -13.32 -11.22 29.23
C ASN A 102 -14.78 -10.88 28.91
#